data_AF-A0AB38BST6-F1
#
_entry.id   AF-A0AB38BST6-F1
#
_cell.length_a   1.000
_cell.length_b   1.000
_cell.length_c   1.000
_cell.angle_alpha   90.00
_cell.angle_beta   90.00
_cell.angle_gamma   90.00
#
_symmetry.space_group_name_H-M   'P 1'
#
loop_
_entity.id
_entity.type
_entity.pdbx_description
1 polymer ?
#
loop_
_entity_poly.entity_id
_entity_poly.type
_entity_poly.pdbx_seq_one_letter_code
_entity_poly.pdbx_strand_id
1 'polypeptide(L)'
;MFFAAFAQVHSGVEPHEGDGFVIITSASDAGMVDIHDRRPVVLTAEDARAWLDSETTPQKAEALAKEHYRIVDDFEPRLIAQW
;
A
#
# COMPACT_ATOMS: atom_id res chain seq x y z
N MET A 1 3.20 -5.84 -8.20
CA MET A 1 2.96 -4.62 -7.41
C MET A 1 2.35 -5.05 -6.09
N PHE A 2 2.88 -4.61 -4.95
CA PHE A 2 2.39 -4.97 -3.62
C PHE A 2 1.97 -3.71 -2.88
N PHE A 3 0.70 -3.59 -2.49
CA PHE A 3 0.19 -2.44 -1.75
C PHE A 3 0.28 -2.69 -0.26
N ALA A 4 0.85 -1.74 0.48
CA ALA A 4 0.84 -1.78 1.93
C ALA A 4 -0.59 -1.57 2.45
N ALA A 5 -0.98 -2.35 3.46
CA ALA A 5 -2.31 -2.31 4.03
C ALA A 5 -2.29 -2.67 5.52
N PHE A 6 -3.26 -2.14 6.25
CA PHE A 6 -3.61 -2.64 7.58
C PHE A 6 -4.90 -3.43 7.48
N ALA A 7 -4.96 -4.55 8.20
CA ALA A 7 -6.16 -5.38 8.25
C ALA A 7 -6.61 -5.53 9.70
N GLN A 8 -7.92 -5.45 9.89
CA GLN A 8 -8.58 -5.99 11.07
C GLN A 8 -9.04 -7.39 10.71
N VAL A 9 -8.52 -8.38 11.44
CA VAL A 9 -8.82 -9.79 11.21
C VAL A 9 -9.08 -10.44 12.56
N HIS A 10 -10.24 -11.06 12.71
CA HIS A 10 -10.57 -11.86 13.88
C HIS A 10 -10.13 -13.31 13.68
N SER A 11 -9.70 -13.97 14.75
CA SER A 11 -9.27 -15.37 14.69
C SER A 11 -10.49 -16.29 14.54
N GLY A 12 -10.63 -16.93 13.39
CA GLY A 12 -11.75 -17.81 13.07
C GLY A 12 -11.76 -18.15 11.58
N VAL A 13 -12.55 -19.16 11.21
CA VAL A 13 -12.77 -19.51 9.79
C VAL A 13 -13.94 -18.73 9.20
N GLU A 14 -14.88 -18.31 10.05
CA GLU A 14 -16.05 -17.53 9.65
C GLU A 14 -15.71 -16.04 9.54
N PRO A 15 -16.11 -15.36 8.45
CA PRO A 15 -15.95 -13.92 8.31
C PRO A 15 -16.68 -13.17 9.42
N HIS A 16 -16.01 -12.21 10.03
CA HIS A 16 -16.65 -11.27 10.95
C HIS A 16 -17.08 -9.99 10.21
N GLU A 17 -18.22 -9.39 10.56
CA GLU A 17 -18.71 -8.15 9.93
C GLU A 17 -17.69 -6.99 10.05
N GLY A 18 -16.90 -7.01 11.12
CA GLY A 18 -15.81 -6.06 11.34
C GLY A 18 -14.48 -6.42 10.68
N ASP A 19 -14.37 -7.54 9.96
CA ASP A 19 -13.15 -7.86 9.22
C ASP A 19 -13.03 -6.97 7.99
N GLY A 20 -11.80 -6.56 7.70
CA GLY A 20 -11.53 -5.71 6.56
C GLY A 20 -10.11 -5.21 6.53
N PHE A 21 -9.81 -4.38 5.55
CA PHE A 21 -8.49 -3.78 5.42
C PHE A 21 -8.58 -2.39 4.80
N VAL A 22 -7.55 -1.60 5.05
CA VAL A 22 -7.35 -0.28 4.47
C VAL A 22 -6.03 -0.29 3.71
N ILE A 23 -6.05 0.28 2.51
CA ILE A 23 -4.82 0.49 1.72
C ILE A 23 -4.16 1.77 2.21
N ILE A 24 -2.86 1.68 2.49
CA ILE A 24 -2.07 2.84 2.87
C ILE A 24 -1.78 3.65 1.62
N THR A 25 -2.01 4.95 1.70
CA THR A 25 -1.75 5.89 0.62
C THR A 25 -0.66 6.89 1.01
N SER A 26 0.02 7.42 0.00
CA SER A 26 0.90 8.60 0.09
C SER A 26 0.34 9.72 -0.78
N ALA A 27 0.86 10.93 -0.63
CA ALA A 27 0.53 12.01 -1.54
C ALA A 27 1.05 11.62 -2.94
N SER A 28 0.26 11.94 -3.96
CA SER A 28 0.80 11.88 -5.31
C SER A 28 1.86 12.96 -5.49
N ASP A 29 2.89 12.63 -6.25
CA ASP A 29 4.00 13.46 -6.68
C ASP A 29 4.19 13.28 -8.19
N ALA A 30 4.99 14.15 -8.82
CA ALA A 30 5.21 14.16 -10.28
C ALA A 30 3.89 14.07 -11.09
N GLY A 31 3.92 13.54 -12.32
CA GLY A 31 2.77 13.48 -13.24
C GLY A 31 1.53 12.69 -12.76
N MET A 32 1.55 12.13 -11.55
CA MET A 32 0.37 11.53 -10.91
C MET A 32 -0.54 12.56 -10.23
N VAL A 33 -0.02 13.73 -9.87
CA VAL A 33 -0.82 14.84 -9.29
C VAL A 33 -1.90 15.30 -10.27
N ASP A 34 -1.60 15.24 -11.58
CA ASP A 34 -2.54 15.63 -12.64
C ASP A 34 -3.76 14.68 -12.75
N ILE A 35 -3.71 13.51 -12.10
CA ILE A 35 -4.78 12.50 -12.11
C ILE A 35 -5.53 12.46 -10.76
N HIS A 36 -4.81 12.38 -9.64
CA HIS A 36 -5.40 12.38 -8.29
C HIS A 36 -4.35 12.76 -7.23
N ASP A 37 -4.78 13.34 -6.11
CA ASP A 37 -3.91 13.80 -5.02
C ASP A 37 -3.28 12.68 -4.16
N ARG A 38 -3.71 11.42 -4.33
CA ARG A 38 -3.26 10.28 -3.52
C ARG A 38 -2.92 9.09 -4.39
N ARG A 39 -1.89 8.34 -3.98
CA ARG A 39 -1.51 7.06 -4.58
C ARG A 39 -1.30 5.97 -3.52
N PRO A 40 -1.50 4.69 -3.85
CA PRO A 40 -1.13 3.59 -2.96
C PRO A 40 0.37 3.60 -2.65
N VAL A 41 0.73 3.25 -1.42
CA VAL A 41 2.11 2.93 -1.06
C VAL A 41 2.46 1.57 -1.66
N VAL A 42 3.39 1.56 -2.61
CA VAL A 42 3.82 0.34 -3.30
C VAL A 42 5.16 -0.14 -2.76
N LEU A 43 5.18 -1.37 -2.24
CA LEU A 43 6.38 -2.02 -1.73
C LEU A 43 7.08 -2.87 -2.81
N THR A 44 8.38 -3.06 -2.66
CA THR A 44 9.10 -4.11 -3.38
C THR A 44 8.67 -5.50 -2.88
N ALA A 45 9.05 -6.57 -3.60
CA ALA A 45 8.76 -7.92 -3.15
C ALA A 45 9.49 -8.28 -1.84
N GLU A 46 10.67 -7.71 -1.61
CA GLU A 46 11.43 -7.92 -0.37
C GLU A 46 10.77 -7.20 0.80
N ASP A 47 10.46 -5.92 0.64
CA ASP A 47 9.80 -5.11 1.67
C ASP A 47 8.40 -5.63 1.99
N ALA A 48 7.67 -6.15 1.01
CA ALA A 48 6.37 -6.78 1.24
C ALA A 48 6.46 -8.03 2.13
N ARG A 49 7.56 -8.80 2.05
CA ARG A 49 7.78 -9.93 2.96
C ARG A 49 8.11 -9.45 4.36
N ALA A 50 8.96 -8.41 4.47
CA ALA A 50 9.25 -7.79 5.76
C ALA A 50 7.99 -7.18 6.39
N TRP A 51 7.09 -6.61 5.60
CA TRP A 51 5.80 -6.06 6.06
C TRP A 51 4.89 -7.12 6.69
N LEU A 52 4.90 -8.35 6.16
CA LEU A 52 4.04 -9.45 6.62
C LEU A 52 4.63 -10.25 7.79
N ASP A 53 5.90 -10.01 8.15
CA ASP A 53 6.56 -10.68 9.26
C ASP A 53 5.94 -10.25 10.60
N SER A 54 5.51 -11.21 11.42
CA SER A 54 4.89 -10.94 12.73
C SER A 54 5.85 -10.28 13.72
N GLU A 55 7.15 -10.44 13.51
CA GLU A 55 8.20 -9.83 14.33
C GLU A 55 8.55 -8.40 13.86
N THR A 56 7.93 -7.92 12.77
CA THR A 56 8.14 -6.54 12.33
C THR A 56 7.50 -5.56 13.31
N THR A 57 8.36 -4.73 13.89
CA THR A 57 7.92 -3.68 14.81
C THR A 57 7.16 -2.57 14.09
N PRO A 58 6.29 -1.82 14.79
CA PRO A 58 5.59 -0.68 14.20
C PRO A 58 6.53 0.35 13.57
N GLN A 59 7.69 0.62 14.20
CA GLN A 59 8.68 1.56 13.69
C GLN A 59 9.32 1.07 12.38
N LYS A 60 9.58 -0.23 12.27
CA LYS A 60 10.11 -0.81 11.04
C LYS A 60 9.06 -0.80 9.93
N ALA A 61 7.81 -1.14 10.23
CA ALA A 61 6.70 -1.02 9.28
C ALA A 61 6.54 0.42 8.78
N GLU A 62 6.60 1.40 9.67
CA GLU A 62 6.55 2.83 9.31
C GLU A 62 7.69 3.22 8.36
N ALA A 63 8.92 2.79 8.63
CA ALA A 63 10.07 3.04 7.74
C ALA A 63 9.86 2.41 6.35
N LEU A 64 9.38 1.17 6.27
CA LEU A 64 9.05 0.52 4.99
C LEU A 64 8.01 1.31 4.19
N ALA A 65 6.99 1.85 4.87
CA ALA A 65 5.93 2.63 4.21
C ALA A 65 6.37 4.03 3.78
N LYS A 66 7.35 4.64 4.46
CA LYS A 66 7.77 6.05 4.24
C LYS A 66 9.04 6.22 3.41
N GLU A 67 9.94 5.25 3.45
CA GLU A 67 11.29 5.42 2.89
C GLU A 67 11.57 4.45 1.74
N HIS A 68 10.87 3.31 1.68
CA HIS A 68 11.13 2.22 0.73
C HIS A 68 10.03 2.06 -0.34
N TYR A 69 9.10 3.01 -0.43
CA TYR A 69 8.04 2.93 -1.43
C TYR A 69 8.56 3.23 -2.85
N ARG A 70 7.99 2.56 -3.85
CA ARG A 70 8.35 2.80 -5.26
C ARG A 70 7.98 4.22 -5.68
N ILE A 71 8.94 4.95 -6.23
CA ILE A 71 8.75 6.33 -6.72
C ILE A 71 7.80 6.36 -7.92
N VAL A 72 7.22 7.53 -8.21
CA VAL A 72 6.20 7.67 -9.26
C VAL A 72 6.71 7.26 -10.63
N ASP A 73 7.99 7.48 -10.90
CA ASP A 73 8.63 7.19 -12.19
C ASP A 73 8.62 5.70 -12.55
N ASP A 74 8.34 4.79 -11.59
CA ASP A 74 8.14 3.37 -11.86
C ASP A 74 6.76 3.06 -12.51
N PHE A 75 5.88 4.06 -12.61
CA PHE A 75 4.50 3.90 -13.07
C PHE A 75 4.20 4.77 -14.29
N GLU A 76 3.60 4.14 -15.30
CA GLU A 76 3.18 4.78 -16.54
C GLU A 76 1.64 4.86 -16.56
N PRO A 77 1.04 5.99 -16.11
CA PRO A 77 -0.41 6.15 -16.17
C PRO A 77 -0.87 6.20 -17.63
N ARG A 78 -1.92 5.45 -17.95
CA ARG A 78 -2.61 5.53 -19.25
C ARG A 78 -4.06 5.86 -19.02
N LEU A 79 -4.56 6.87 -19.75
CA LEU A 79 -5.98 7.15 -19.82
C LEU A 79 -6.65 5.97 -20.50
N ILE A 80 -7.43 5.24 -19.72
CA ILE A 80 -8.40 4.27 -20.22
C ILE A 80 -9.68 5.07 -20.49
N ALA A 81 -10.01 5.23 -21.78
CA ALA A 81 -11.21 5.94 -22.21
C ALA A 81 -12.42 5.38 -21.46
N GLN A 82 -13.11 6.29 -20.77
CA GLN A 82 -14.26 6.02 -19.91
C GLN A 82 -15.44 5.53 -20.77
N TRP A 83 -16.27 4.65 -20.19
CA TRP A 83 -17.61 4.36 -20.71
C TRP A 83 -18.47 5.62 -20.76
#